data_AF-A0A939YFF5-F1
#
_entry.id   AF-A0A939YFF5-F1
#
_cell.length_a   1.000
_cell.length_b   1.000
_cell.length_c   1.000
_cell.angle_alpha   90.00
_cell.angle_beta   90.00
_cell.angle_gamma   90.00
#
_symmetry.space_group_name_H-M   'P 1'
#
loop_
_entity.id
_entity.type
_entity.pdbx_description
1 polymer ?
#
loop_
_entity_poly.entity_id
_entity_poly.type
_entity_poly.pdbx_seq_one_letter_code
_entity_poly.pdbx_strand_id
1 'polypeptide(L)'
;MKYEWIEEFLLKKAGVTRDIQEEWNWIRFHIGGKMFAAICRDDDTNEPVYITLKLEPVEGEFFRKEYEDIIPGYYMNKVHWNSVKADGNVPDEVLKDLLDKAYQVVFDSLSKKQRRQIIEDANLDNPLSACGADCSQCGLFGNGCQGCNASRGMGSHASEGKECKTYLCCRAKNCYVNCGECDQLPCKLIYATKDPGVSDEEFNEYLEGAINRLKCDKTSQGKK
;
A
#
# COMPACT_ATOMS: atom_id res chain seq x y z
N MET A 1 -8.47 23.81 6.02
CA MET A 1 -7.80 23.34 4.78
C MET A 1 -8.83 22.68 3.86
N LYS A 2 -8.72 22.82 2.54
CA LYS A 2 -9.69 22.23 1.58
C LYS A 2 -9.68 20.70 1.52
N TYR A 3 -8.52 20.09 1.74
CA TYR A 3 -8.29 18.66 1.57
C TYR A 3 -8.33 17.89 2.90
N GLU A 4 -9.43 17.97 3.64
CA GLU A 4 -9.58 17.38 4.98
C GLU A 4 -9.40 15.84 5.02
N TRP A 5 -9.53 15.19 3.87
CA TRP A 5 -9.40 13.74 3.69
C TRP A 5 -7.96 13.22 3.73
N ILE A 6 -6.93 14.08 3.64
CA ILE A 6 -5.53 13.66 3.46
C ILE A 6 -5.03 12.77 4.58
N GLU A 7 -5.28 13.13 5.84
CA GLU A 7 -4.76 12.36 6.96
C GLU A 7 -5.33 10.94 6.99
N GLU A 8 -6.65 10.81 6.83
CA GLU A 8 -7.32 9.51 6.77
C GLU A 8 -6.84 8.69 5.57
N PHE A 9 -6.71 9.33 4.40
CA PHE A 9 -6.24 8.68 3.18
C PHE A 9 -4.81 8.13 3.33
N LEU A 10 -3.90 8.90 3.92
CA LEU A 10 -2.51 8.50 4.11
C LEU A 10 -2.36 7.43 5.20
N LEU A 11 -3.10 7.56 6.31
CA LEU A 11 -3.04 6.61 7.42
C LEU A 11 -3.63 5.23 7.07
N LYS A 12 -4.47 5.14 6.03
CA LYS A 12 -4.94 3.86 5.48
C LYS A 12 -3.85 3.08 4.73
N LYS A 13 -2.73 3.71 4.37
CA LYS A 13 -1.67 3.06 3.61
C LYS A 13 -0.76 2.24 4.50
N ALA A 14 -0.31 1.10 3.98
CA ALA A 14 0.53 0.15 4.71
C ALA A 14 1.79 0.81 5.25
N GLY A 15 2.02 0.68 6.56
CA GLY A 15 3.23 1.15 7.24
C GLY A 15 3.38 2.66 7.35
N VAL A 16 2.33 3.44 7.05
CA VAL A 16 2.36 4.89 7.26
C VAL A 16 2.25 5.21 8.74
N THR A 17 3.14 6.08 9.22
CA THR A 17 3.08 6.66 10.55
C THR A 17 3.01 8.18 10.44
N ARG A 18 2.48 8.83 11.49
CA ARG A 18 2.33 10.28 11.59
C ARG A 18 3.01 10.78 12.85
N ASP A 19 3.71 11.91 12.73
CA ASP A 19 4.18 12.69 13.87
C ASP A 19 3.96 14.19 13.62
N ILE A 20 4.23 14.99 14.65
CA ILE A 20 4.25 16.44 14.57
C ILE A 20 5.69 16.89 14.83
N GLN A 21 6.24 17.69 13.94
CA GLN A 21 7.48 18.41 14.19
C GLN A 21 7.15 19.76 14.78
N GLU A 22 7.28 19.89 16.10
CA GLU A 22 6.88 21.10 16.82
C GLU A 22 7.70 22.32 16.38
N GLU A 23 9.00 22.16 16.10
CA GLU A 23 9.86 23.29 15.71
C GLU A 23 9.50 23.88 14.35
N TRP A 24 8.81 23.12 13.50
CA TRP A 24 8.39 23.59 12.17
C TRP A 24 6.88 23.79 12.08
N ASN A 25 6.14 23.41 13.12
CA ASN A 25 4.69 23.30 13.14
C ASN A 25 4.12 22.42 11.99
N TRP A 26 4.77 21.29 11.68
CA TRP A 26 4.35 20.42 10.56
C TRP A 26 3.80 19.09 11.05
N ILE A 27 2.70 18.63 10.44
CA ILE A 27 2.29 17.23 10.51
C ILE A 27 3.06 16.48 9.43
N ARG A 28 3.77 15.41 9.76
CA ARG A 28 4.56 14.66 8.78
C ARG A 28 4.11 13.22 8.70
N PHE A 29 4.15 12.68 7.48
CA PHE A 29 3.82 11.31 7.18
C PHE A 29 5.07 10.57 6.73
N HIS A 30 5.29 9.42 7.35
CA HIS A 30 6.48 8.62 7.20
C HIS A 30 6.15 7.19 6.80
N ILE A 31 7.08 6.53 6.12
CA ILE A 31 7.07 5.09 5.94
C ILE A 31 8.48 4.55 6.18
N GLY A 32 8.61 3.54 7.04
CA GLY A 32 9.90 2.97 7.42
C GLY A 32 10.88 4.02 7.99
N GLY A 33 10.36 5.05 8.65
CA GLY A 33 11.14 6.17 9.22
C GLY A 33 11.55 7.25 8.21
N LYS A 34 11.11 7.18 6.95
CA LYS A 34 11.39 8.21 5.93
C LYS A 34 10.14 9.02 5.62
N MET A 35 10.25 10.34 5.66
CA MET A 35 9.14 11.25 5.33
C MET A 35 8.85 11.20 3.83
N PHE A 36 7.57 11.19 3.45
CA PHE A 36 7.14 11.26 2.06
C PHE A 36 6.14 12.40 1.79
N ALA A 37 5.40 12.82 2.82
CA ALA A 37 4.48 13.95 2.76
C ALA A 37 4.41 14.70 4.09
N ALA A 38 3.98 15.96 4.07
CA ALA A 38 3.74 16.78 5.25
C ALA A 38 2.64 17.81 5.00
N ILE A 39 1.87 18.13 6.03
CA ILE A 39 0.98 19.30 6.09
C ILE A 39 1.75 20.39 6.84
N CYS A 40 2.17 21.42 6.10
CA CYS A 40 2.88 22.57 6.62
C CYS A 40 1.87 23.59 7.11
N ARG A 41 2.00 24.04 8.35
CA ARG A 41 1.12 25.05 8.95
C ARG A 41 1.87 26.36 9.14
N ASP A 42 1.11 27.43 9.18
CA ASP A 42 1.59 28.74 9.56
C ASP A 42 1.79 28.83 11.08
N ASP A 43 2.85 29.47 11.53
CA ASP A 43 3.21 29.51 12.97
C ASP A 43 2.28 30.40 13.79
N ASP A 44 1.73 31.46 13.18
CA ASP A 44 0.87 32.43 13.88
C ASP A 44 -0.58 31.95 13.95
N THR A 45 -1.10 31.41 12.84
CA THR A 45 -2.50 31.00 12.71
C THR A 45 -2.73 29.51 12.99
N ASN A 46 -1.66 28.70 12.96
CA ASN A 46 -1.72 27.23 13.03
C ASN A 46 -2.57 26.59 11.92
N GLU A 47 -2.90 27.35 10.87
CA GLU A 47 -3.68 26.86 9.73
C GLU A 47 -2.75 26.22 8.69
N PRO A 48 -3.19 25.13 8.02
CA PRO A 48 -2.42 24.56 6.93
C PRO A 48 -2.26 25.55 5.76
N VAL A 49 -1.02 25.72 5.30
CA VAL A 49 -0.66 26.57 4.15
C VAL A 49 -0.25 25.75 2.94
N TYR A 50 0.45 24.64 3.16
CA TYR A 50 0.93 23.78 2.08
C TYR A 50 0.81 22.29 2.44
N ILE A 51 0.55 21.48 1.44
CA ILE A 51 0.80 20.03 1.49
C ILE A 51 2.06 19.76 0.68
N THR A 52 3.15 19.41 1.37
CA THR A 52 4.45 19.14 0.76
C THR A 52 4.63 17.64 0.57
N LEU A 53 4.96 17.20 -0.64
CA LEU A 53 5.11 15.79 -0.98
C LEU A 53 6.29 15.55 -1.92
N LYS A 54 6.85 14.34 -1.87
CA LYS A 54 7.98 13.93 -2.71
C LYS A 54 7.49 13.35 -4.04
N LEU A 55 8.12 13.71 -5.15
CA LEU A 55 7.91 13.09 -6.46
C LEU A 55 9.24 12.77 -7.13
N GLU A 56 9.19 11.95 -8.18
CA GLU A 56 10.30 11.89 -9.13
C GLU A 56 10.48 13.24 -9.83
N PRO A 57 11.72 13.68 -10.11
CA PRO A 57 11.99 15.05 -10.59
C PRO A 57 11.19 15.46 -11.83
N VAL A 58 11.08 14.55 -12.81
CA VAL A 58 10.39 14.79 -14.08
C VAL A 58 8.88 14.95 -13.87
N GLU A 59 8.29 14.13 -13.00
CA GLU A 59 6.86 14.25 -12.66
C GLU A 59 6.59 15.55 -11.89
N GLY A 60 7.44 15.87 -10.90
CA GLY A 60 7.32 17.13 -10.17
C GLY A 60 7.39 18.35 -11.09
N GLU A 61 8.27 18.34 -12.09
CA GLU A 61 8.31 19.41 -13.08
C GLU A 61 7.04 19.49 -13.93
N PHE A 62 6.51 18.35 -14.36
CA PHE A 62 5.26 18.29 -15.11
C PHE A 62 4.10 18.90 -14.32
N PHE A 63 3.85 18.44 -13.09
CA PHE A 63 2.71 18.91 -12.30
C PHE A 63 2.79 20.39 -11.92
N ARG A 64 4.00 20.93 -11.69
CA ARG A 64 4.19 22.37 -11.46
C ARG A 64 3.91 23.24 -12.69
N LYS A 65 4.01 22.68 -13.90
CA LYS A 65 3.65 23.38 -15.15
C LYS A 65 2.14 23.34 -15.39
N GLU A 66 1.50 22.22 -15.07
CA GLU A 66 0.07 22.01 -15.30
C GLU A 66 -0.82 22.72 -14.27
N TYR A 67 -0.35 22.86 -13.01
CA TYR A 67 -1.14 23.42 -11.92
C TYR A 67 -0.42 24.56 -11.21
N GLU A 68 -0.97 25.77 -11.29
CA GLU A 68 -0.40 26.98 -10.66
C GLU A 68 -0.31 26.91 -9.13
N ASP A 69 -1.12 26.04 -8.52
CA ASP A 69 -1.15 25.80 -7.07
C ASP A 69 -0.15 24.74 -6.61
N ILE A 70 0.61 24.16 -7.54
CA ILE A 70 1.73 23.25 -7.25
C ILE A 70 3.03 24.00 -7.50
N ILE A 71 3.77 24.25 -6.42
CA ILE A 71 5.03 25.00 -6.45
C ILE A 71 6.21 24.12 -6.05
N PRO A 72 7.46 24.56 -6.28
CA PRO A 72 8.63 23.86 -5.75
C PRO A 72 8.57 23.76 -4.23
N GLY A 73 9.08 22.66 -3.67
CA GLY A 73 8.93 22.31 -2.25
C GLY A 73 9.28 23.44 -1.27
N TYR A 74 8.30 23.82 -0.46
CA TYR A 74 8.39 24.79 0.62
C TYR A 74 9.39 24.31 1.67
N TYR A 75 10.43 25.11 1.95
CA TYR A 75 11.58 24.75 2.82
C TYR A 75 12.29 23.42 2.51
N MET A 76 12.08 22.83 1.33
CA MET A 76 12.60 21.52 0.97
C MET A 76 13.45 21.57 -0.31
N ASN A 77 14.06 20.43 -0.66
CA ASN A 77 14.79 20.31 -1.93
C ASN A 77 13.81 20.39 -3.11
N LYS A 78 13.88 21.50 -3.84
CA LYS A 78 12.98 21.88 -4.95
C LYS A 78 13.00 20.95 -6.16
N VAL A 79 13.98 20.03 -6.25
CA VAL A 79 14.06 19.03 -7.32
C VAL A 79 13.10 17.87 -7.03
N HIS A 80 13.06 17.39 -5.78
CA HIS A 80 12.30 16.19 -5.41
C HIS A 80 11.01 16.50 -4.66
N TRP A 81 10.90 17.67 -4.05
CA TRP A 81 9.76 18.06 -3.25
C TRP A 81 8.92 19.12 -3.95
N ASN A 82 7.62 18.99 -3.79
CA ASN A 82 6.59 19.84 -4.36
C ASN A 82 5.64 20.23 -3.25
N SER A 83 5.06 21.42 -3.33
CA SER A 83 4.09 21.90 -2.35
C SER A 83 2.82 22.33 -3.05
N VAL A 84 1.70 21.76 -2.61
CA VAL A 84 0.36 22.07 -3.08
C VAL A 84 -0.23 23.07 -2.09
N LYS A 85 -0.78 24.20 -2.56
CA LYS A 85 -1.46 25.16 -1.66
C LYS A 85 -2.65 24.50 -0.98
N ALA A 86 -2.76 24.67 0.34
CA ALA A 86 -3.78 24.04 1.17
C ALA A 86 -5.22 24.52 0.88
N ASP A 87 -5.36 25.71 0.29
CA ASP A 87 -6.60 26.34 -0.17
C ASP A 87 -6.71 26.41 -1.71
N GLY A 88 -5.78 25.78 -2.43
CA GLY A 88 -5.71 25.80 -3.89
C GLY A 88 -6.80 24.98 -4.60
N ASN A 89 -6.66 24.86 -5.92
CA ASN A 89 -7.65 24.26 -6.81
C ASN A 89 -7.16 23.01 -7.55
N VAL A 90 -6.17 22.30 -7.00
CA VAL A 90 -5.79 20.96 -7.51
C VAL A 90 -6.96 20.00 -7.28
N PRO A 91 -7.44 19.27 -8.30
CA PRO A 91 -8.51 18.29 -8.11
C PRO A 91 -8.13 17.19 -7.13
N ASP A 92 -9.08 16.73 -6.31
CA ASP A 92 -8.83 15.70 -5.29
C ASP A 92 -8.19 14.43 -5.86
N GLU A 93 -8.67 13.95 -7.02
CA GLU A 93 -8.13 12.75 -7.66
C GLU A 93 -6.68 12.93 -8.11
N VAL A 94 -6.30 14.15 -8.51
CA VAL A 94 -4.91 14.47 -8.87
C VAL A 94 -4.07 14.47 -7.59
N LEU A 95 -4.52 15.12 -6.52
CA LEU A 95 -3.77 15.15 -5.27
C LEU A 95 -3.62 13.75 -4.64
N LYS A 96 -4.63 12.89 -4.74
CA LYS A 96 -4.54 11.48 -4.35
C LYS A 96 -3.47 10.75 -5.14
N ASP A 97 -3.44 10.90 -6.47
CA ASP A 97 -2.38 10.31 -7.33
C ASP A 97 -0.99 10.80 -6.93
N LEU A 98 -0.82 12.09 -6.65
CA LEU A 98 0.47 12.64 -6.18
C LEU A 98 0.90 12.06 -4.84
N LEU A 99 -0.04 11.89 -3.90
CA LEU A 99 0.22 11.30 -2.59
C LEU A 99 0.54 9.80 -2.69
N ASP A 100 -0.11 9.08 -3.62
CA ASP A 100 0.20 7.69 -3.94
C ASP A 100 1.61 7.55 -4.51
N LYS A 101 1.98 8.42 -5.45
CA LYS A 101 3.33 8.48 -6.00
C LYS A 101 4.36 8.82 -4.93
N ALA A 102 4.08 9.78 -4.07
CA ALA A 102 4.98 10.13 -2.96
C ALA A 102 5.23 8.95 -2.03
N TYR A 103 4.16 8.23 -1.66
CA TYR A 103 4.27 6.98 -0.92
C TYR A 103 5.16 5.98 -1.66
N GLN A 104 4.91 5.75 -2.95
CA GLN A 104 5.62 4.74 -3.74
C GLN A 104 7.11 5.07 -3.90
N VAL A 105 7.46 6.32 -4.20
CA VAL A 105 8.86 6.79 -4.30
C VAL A 105 9.64 6.46 -3.02
N VAL A 106 9.04 6.71 -1.86
CA VAL A 106 9.72 6.44 -0.59
C VAL A 106 9.69 4.96 -0.25
N PHE A 107 8.58 4.26 -0.47
CA PHE A 107 8.47 2.82 -0.27
C PHE A 107 9.53 2.04 -1.07
N ASP A 108 9.71 2.35 -2.35
CA ASP A 108 10.70 1.71 -3.22
C ASP A 108 12.14 2.02 -2.84
N SER A 109 12.38 3.13 -2.14
CA SER A 109 13.68 3.45 -1.57
C SER A 109 14.05 2.65 -0.32
N LEU A 110 13.12 1.88 0.25
CA LEU A 110 13.35 1.06 1.43
C LEU A 110 14.03 -0.26 1.06
N SER A 111 14.75 -0.85 2.03
CA SER A 111 15.33 -2.18 1.84
C SER A 111 14.23 -3.22 1.60
N LYS A 112 14.55 -4.30 0.87
CA LYS A 112 13.62 -5.43 0.67
C LYS A 112 13.07 -5.96 2.00
N LYS A 113 13.90 -6.00 3.05
CA LYS A 113 13.49 -6.42 4.39
C LYS A 113 12.43 -5.49 4.99
N GLN A 114 12.62 -4.17 4.89
CA GLN A 114 11.65 -3.19 5.40
C GLN A 114 10.33 -3.25 4.63
N ARG A 115 10.37 -3.29 3.28
CA ARG A 115 9.16 -3.41 2.46
C ARG A 115 8.36 -4.66 2.80
N ARG A 116 9.04 -5.80 2.91
CA ARG A 116 8.43 -7.06 3.33
C ARG A 116 7.73 -6.93 4.68
N GLN A 117 8.41 -6.37 5.68
CA GLN A 117 7.86 -6.23 7.03
C GLN A 117 6.60 -5.35 7.02
N ILE A 118 6.64 -4.20 6.36
CA ILE A 118 5.48 -3.29 6.23
C ILE A 118 4.28 -4.00 5.60
N ILE A 119 4.51 -4.75 4.52
CA ILE A 119 3.47 -5.49 3.83
C ILE A 119 2.90 -6.61 4.70
N GLU A 120 3.76 -7.36 5.40
CA GLU A 120 3.32 -8.43 6.30
C GLU A 120 2.46 -7.86 7.43
N ASP A 121 2.89 -6.77 8.07
CA ASP A 121 2.17 -6.13 9.18
C ASP A 121 0.81 -5.57 8.73
N ALA A 122 0.76 -4.93 7.56
CA ALA A 122 -0.48 -4.39 7.01
C ALA A 122 -1.51 -5.47 6.63
N ASN A 123 -1.10 -6.73 6.51
CA ASN A 123 -1.97 -7.84 6.13
C ASN A 123 -2.26 -8.82 7.27
N LEU A 124 -1.77 -8.58 8.49
CA LEU A 124 -1.92 -9.51 9.63
C LEU A 124 -3.38 -9.94 9.84
N ASP A 125 -4.30 -8.98 9.79
CA ASP A 125 -5.74 -9.21 10.01
C ASP A 125 -6.54 -9.45 8.72
N ASN A 126 -5.87 -9.43 7.55
CA ASN A 126 -6.54 -9.66 6.28
C ASN A 126 -6.92 -11.15 6.15
N PRO A 127 -8.22 -11.51 6.05
CA PRO A 127 -8.64 -12.90 5.87
C PRO A 127 -8.26 -13.42 4.48
N LEU A 128 -7.99 -12.54 3.51
CA LEU A 128 -7.53 -12.94 2.19
C LEU A 128 -6.04 -13.28 2.23
N SER A 129 -5.73 -14.53 1.89
CA SER A 129 -4.36 -15.01 1.78
C SER A 129 -3.68 -14.49 0.49
N ALA A 130 -2.35 -14.59 0.46
CA ALA A 130 -1.55 -14.21 -0.70
C ALA A 130 -1.99 -14.89 -2.03
N CYS A 131 -2.55 -16.10 -1.98
CA CYS A 131 -3.02 -16.84 -3.16
C CYS A 131 -4.49 -16.61 -3.51
N GLY A 132 -5.23 -15.82 -2.72
CA GLY A 132 -6.65 -15.53 -2.94
C GLY A 132 -7.62 -16.49 -2.25
N ALA A 133 -7.11 -17.41 -1.42
CA ALA A 133 -7.94 -18.16 -0.49
C ALA A 133 -8.45 -17.23 0.62
N ASP A 134 -9.75 -17.28 0.90
CA ASP A 134 -10.40 -16.49 1.93
C ASP A 134 -10.50 -17.31 3.22
N CYS A 135 -9.68 -16.96 4.21
CA CYS A 135 -9.65 -17.63 5.51
C CYS A 135 -10.97 -17.45 6.28
N SER A 136 -11.78 -16.42 6.01
CA SER A 136 -13.08 -16.24 6.68
C SER A 136 -14.08 -17.37 6.34
N GLN A 137 -13.87 -18.05 5.22
CA GLN A 137 -14.68 -19.17 4.77
C GLN A 137 -14.15 -20.53 5.26
N CYS A 138 -13.04 -20.54 6.03
CA CYS A 138 -12.39 -21.76 6.49
C CYS A 138 -12.77 -22.07 7.95
N GLY A 139 -13.32 -23.27 8.21
CA GLY A 139 -13.69 -23.69 9.57
C GLY A 139 -12.52 -23.84 10.55
N LEU A 140 -11.27 -23.80 10.08
CA LEU A 140 -10.07 -23.83 10.93
C LEU A 140 -9.61 -22.41 11.33
N PHE A 141 -10.04 -21.38 10.61
CA PHE A 141 -9.62 -20.00 10.88
C PHE A 141 -10.19 -19.52 12.22
N GLY A 142 -9.33 -19.00 13.09
CA GLY A 142 -9.67 -18.67 14.48
C GLY A 142 -9.75 -19.89 15.42
N ASN A 143 -9.74 -21.11 14.89
CA ASN A 143 -9.78 -22.35 15.66
C ASN A 143 -8.53 -23.21 15.40
N GLY A 144 -7.41 -22.82 16.01
CA GLY A 144 -6.11 -23.48 15.84
C GLY A 144 -5.31 -23.03 14.61
N CYS A 145 -5.91 -22.27 13.68
CA CYS A 145 -5.21 -21.61 12.57
C CYS A 145 -5.48 -20.10 12.58
N GLN A 146 -4.43 -19.28 12.55
CA GLN A 146 -4.53 -17.81 12.51
C GLN A 146 -4.52 -17.25 11.08
N GLY A 147 -4.61 -18.12 10.07
CA GLY A 147 -4.52 -17.72 8.66
C GLY A 147 -3.08 -17.49 8.18
N CYS A 148 -2.91 -17.41 6.86
CA CYS A 148 -1.58 -17.37 6.24
C CYS A 148 -0.79 -16.10 6.54
N ASN A 149 -1.48 -14.96 6.71
CA ASN A 149 -0.79 -13.69 6.95
C ASN A 149 -0.21 -13.66 8.38
N ALA A 150 -1.01 -13.97 9.40
CA ALA A 150 -0.54 -14.07 10.78
C ALA A 150 0.50 -15.18 11.00
N SER A 151 0.33 -16.34 10.34
CA SER A 151 1.26 -17.47 10.42
C SER A 151 2.47 -17.35 9.49
N ARG A 152 2.62 -16.24 8.76
CA ARG A 152 3.72 -16.03 7.78
C ARG A 152 3.91 -17.20 6.82
N GLY A 153 2.81 -17.65 6.22
CA GLY A 153 2.78 -18.75 5.26
C GLY A 153 2.86 -20.15 5.87
N MET A 154 2.86 -20.29 7.20
CA MET A 154 2.79 -21.58 7.91
C MET A 154 1.35 -22.03 8.17
N GLY A 155 0.45 -21.81 7.19
CA GLY A 155 -0.94 -22.24 7.30
C GLY A 155 -1.07 -23.76 7.38
N SER A 156 -2.23 -24.24 7.83
CA SER A 156 -2.51 -25.68 8.02
C SER A 156 -2.33 -26.55 6.77
N HIS A 157 -2.37 -25.98 5.57
CA HIS A 157 -2.13 -26.67 4.30
C HIS A 157 -0.66 -26.64 3.85
N ALA A 158 0.20 -25.88 4.52
CA ALA A 158 1.63 -25.89 4.25
C ALA A 158 2.25 -27.16 4.86
N SER A 159 3.26 -27.72 4.19
CA SER A 159 3.96 -28.90 4.71
C SER A 159 4.53 -28.59 6.10
N GLU A 160 4.42 -29.55 7.02
CA GLU A 160 4.81 -29.37 8.42
C GLU A 160 6.22 -28.73 8.56
N GLY A 161 6.27 -27.59 9.26
CA GLY A 161 7.49 -26.83 9.49
C GLY A 161 8.06 -26.08 8.27
N LYS A 162 7.34 -25.97 7.15
CA LYS A 162 7.78 -25.25 5.95
C LYS A 162 6.81 -24.15 5.54
N GLU A 163 7.36 -22.98 5.20
CA GLU A 163 6.62 -21.86 4.64
C GLU A 163 6.02 -22.24 3.26
N CYS A 164 4.76 -21.86 3.04
CA CYS A 164 4.10 -22.05 1.75
C CYS A 164 4.89 -21.37 0.63
N LYS A 165 5.18 -22.12 -0.45
CA LYS A 165 5.98 -21.62 -1.59
C LYS A 165 5.33 -20.40 -2.26
N THR A 166 4.00 -20.38 -2.35
CA THR A 166 3.24 -19.25 -2.90
C THR A 166 3.37 -18.02 -2.03
N TYR A 167 3.26 -18.18 -0.71
CA TYR A 167 3.46 -17.09 0.24
C TYR A 167 4.89 -16.54 0.16
N LEU A 168 5.91 -17.41 0.21
CA LEU A 168 7.32 -17.01 0.08
C LEU A 168 7.57 -16.27 -1.25
N CYS A 169 7.03 -16.76 -2.36
CA CYS A 169 7.17 -16.11 -3.66
C CYS A 169 6.53 -14.71 -3.65
N CYS A 170 5.30 -14.61 -3.19
CA CYS A 170 4.54 -13.36 -3.16
C CYS A 170 5.17 -12.34 -2.19
N ARG A 171 5.26 -12.68 -0.91
CA ARG A 171 5.63 -11.76 0.16
C ARG A 171 7.14 -11.58 0.29
N ALA A 172 7.90 -12.67 0.31
CA ALA A 172 9.32 -12.60 0.62
C ALA A 172 10.19 -12.26 -0.60
N LYS A 173 9.88 -12.85 -1.76
CA LYS A 173 10.70 -12.64 -2.97
C LYS A 173 10.31 -11.37 -3.72
N ASN A 174 9.01 -11.19 -3.98
CA ASN A 174 8.51 -10.10 -4.79
C ASN A 174 8.00 -8.91 -3.98
N CYS A 175 7.82 -9.05 -2.66
CA CYS A 175 7.26 -7.99 -1.81
C CYS A 175 5.89 -7.50 -2.32
N TYR A 176 5.03 -8.43 -2.75
CA TYR A 176 3.66 -8.12 -3.13
C TYR A 176 2.72 -8.21 -1.93
N VAL A 177 1.68 -7.37 -1.95
CA VAL A 177 0.51 -7.46 -1.07
C VAL A 177 -0.25 -8.75 -1.32
N ASN A 178 -0.35 -9.21 -2.56
CA ASN A 178 -0.89 -10.52 -2.87
C ASN A 178 -0.49 -10.92 -4.29
N CYS A 179 -0.81 -12.15 -4.72
CA CYS A 179 -0.40 -12.61 -6.05
C CYS A 179 -1.07 -11.82 -7.19
N GLY A 180 -2.12 -11.05 -6.92
CA GLY A 180 -2.82 -10.19 -7.89
C GLY A 180 -1.98 -9.03 -8.43
N GLU A 181 -0.85 -8.73 -7.79
CA GLU A 181 0.15 -7.78 -8.31
C GLU A 181 1.13 -8.40 -9.31
N CYS A 182 1.08 -9.73 -9.49
CA CYS A 182 1.93 -10.43 -10.43
C CYS A 182 1.26 -10.51 -11.82
N ASP A 183 1.91 -9.95 -12.85
CA ASP A 183 1.43 -10.03 -14.24
C ASP A 183 1.38 -11.45 -14.81
N GLN A 184 2.05 -12.39 -14.15
CA GLN A 184 2.05 -13.81 -14.53
C GLN A 184 0.91 -14.60 -13.87
N LEU A 185 0.03 -13.97 -13.08
CA LEU A 185 -1.09 -14.65 -12.43
C LEU A 185 -2.24 -14.93 -13.43
N PRO A 186 -2.74 -16.18 -13.54
CA PRO A 186 -2.35 -17.38 -12.81
C PRO A 186 -1.05 -18.01 -13.32
N CYS A 187 -0.10 -18.28 -12.41
CA CYS A 187 1.21 -18.80 -12.76
C CYS A 187 1.35 -20.29 -12.40
N LYS A 188 2.40 -20.95 -12.89
CA LYS A 188 2.72 -22.35 -12.60
C LYS A 188 2.73 -22.68 -11.10
N LEU A 189 3.12 -21.71 -10.25
CA LEU A 189 3.15 -21.91 -8.80
C LEU A 189 1.74 -22.01 -8.19
N ILE A 190 0.77 -21.26 -8.72
CA ILE A 190 -0.64 -21.33 -8.31
C ILE A 190 -1.28 -22.62 -8.82
N TYR A 191 -1.04 -23.00 -10.08
CA TYR A 191 -1.52 -24.30 -10.57
C TYR A 191 -0.97 -25.48 -9.76
N ALA A 192 0.26 -25.37 -9.25
CA ALA A 192 0.84 -26.39 -8.38
C ALA A 192 0.19 -26.49 -6.99
N THR A 193 -0.73 -25.59 -6.61
CA THR A 193 -1.50 -25.70 -5.36
C THR A 193 -2.80 -26.47 -5.52
N LYS A 194 -3.12 -26.97 -6.73
CA LYS A 194 -4.31 -27.77 -6.97
C LYS A 194 -4.28 -29.06 -6.14
N ASP A 195 -5.37 -29.34 -5.45
CA ASP A 195 -5.58 -30.64 -4.81
C ASP A 195 -5.81 -31.72 -5.88
N PRO A 196 -5.04 -32.84 -5.87
CA PRO A 196 -5.25 -33.94 -6.81
C PRO A 196 -6.65 -34.57 -6.78
N GLY A 197 -7.39 -34.43 -5.67
CA GLY A 197 -8.75 -34.92 -5.50
C GLY A 197 -9.83 -34.02 -6.12
N VAL A 198 -9.48 -32.82 -6.59
CA VAL A 198 -10.39 -31.86 -7.21
C VAL A 198 -10.28 -31.93 -8.74
N SER A 199 -11.41 -31.83 -9.45
CA SER A 199 -11.42 -31.82 -10.91
C SER A 199 -10.72 -30.58 -11.48
N ASP A 200 -10.25 -30.63 -12.74
CA ASP A 200 -9.67 -29.44 -13.38
C ASP A 200 -10.69 -28.30 -13.52
N GLU A 201 -11.94 -28.64 -13.84
CA GLU A 201 -13.05 -27.69 -13.98
C GLU A 201 -13.33 -26.95 -12.66
N GLU A 202 -13.55 -27.70 -11.58
CA GLU A 202 -13.81 -27.14 -10.25
C GLU A 202 -12.63 -26.29 -9.73
N PHE A 203 -11.39 -26.73 -9.98
CA PHE A 203 -10.22 -25.95 -9.61
C PHE A 203 -10.11 -24.64 -10.39
N ASN A 204 -10.41 -24.66 -11.69
CA ASN A 204 -10.37 -23.46 -12.53
C ASN A 204 -11.46 -22.45 -12.11
N GLU A 205 -12.68 -22.90 -11.80
CA GLU A 205 -13.74 -22.03 -11.27
C GLU A 205 -13.34 -21.36 -9.94
N TYR A 206 -12.77 -22.14 -9.01
CA TYR A 206 -12.22 -21.60 -7.77
C TYR A 206 -11.12 -20.55 -8.04
N LEU A 207 -10.21 -20.87 -8.95
CA LEU A 207 -9.07 -20.03 -9.29
C LEU A 207 -9.50 -18.69 -9.90
N GLU A 208 -10.49 -18.69 -10.79
CA GLU A 208 -11.09 -17.46 -11.31
C GLU A 208 -11.66 -16.60 -10.18
N GLY A 209 -12.41 -17.19 -9.26
CA GLY A 209 -12.91 -16.50 -8.07
C GLY A 209 -11.80 -15.93 -7.19
N ALA A 210 -10.71 -16.68 -7.00
CA ALA A 210 -9.54 -16.23 -6.24
C ALA A 210 -8.83 -15.06 -6.92
N ILE A 211 -8.59 -15.14 -8.23
CA ILE A 211 -7.98 -14.06 -9.02
C ILE A 211 -8.85 -12.80 -8.96
N ASN A 212 -10.17 -12.95 -9.07
CA ASN A 212 -11.10 -11.83 -8.95
C ASN A 212 -10.99 -11.16 -7.58
N ARG A 213 -10.97 -11.91 -6.46
CA ARG A 213 -10.74 -11.34 -5.13
C ARG A 213 -9.41 -10.59 -5.04
N LEU A 214 -8.34 -11.20 -5.54
CA LEU A 214 -6.99 -10.62 -5.51
C LEU A 214 -6.87 -9.32 -6.31
N LYS A 215 -7.55 -9.23 -7.47
CA LYS A 215 -7.54 -8.05 -8.34
C LYS A 215 -8.54 -6.99 -7.88
N CYS A 216 -9.68 -7.38 -7.31
CA CYS A 216 -10.72 -6.45 -6.83
C CYS A 216 -10.30 -5.64 -5.60
N ASP A 217 -9.27 -6.09 -4.86
CA ASP A 217 -8.66 -5.30 -3.79
C ASP A 217 -8.01 -4.00 -4.30
N LYS A 218 -7.73 -3.89 -5.62
CA LYS A 218 -7.30 -2.64 -6.27
C LYS A 218 -8.47 -1.67 -6.54
N THR A 219 -9.70 -2.17 -6.62
CA THR A 219 -10.89 -1.37 -7.00
C THR A 219 -11.78 -0.95 -5.82
N SER A 220 -11.53 -1.47 -4.62
CA SER A 220 -12.39 -1.22 -3.45
C SER A 220 -11.92 -0.06 -2.57
N GLN A 221 -10.79 0.59 -2.89
CA GLN A 221 -10.34 1.83 -2.23
C GLN A 221 -11.04 3.09 -2.75
N GLY A 222 -11.94 2.97 -3.72
CA GLY A 222 -12.71 4.09 -4.27
C GLY A 222 -14.18 3.73 -4.44
N LYS A 223 -14.89 3.53 -3.32
CA LYS A 223 -16.36 3.71 -3.16
C LYS A 223 -16.81 3.20 -1.80
N LYS A 224 -16.85 4.10 -0.82
CA LYS A 224 -17.95 4.24 0.13
C LYS A 224 -18.04 5.71 0.52
#